data_AF-A0A2V8PGR5-F1
#
_entry.id   AF-A0A2V8PGR5-F1
#
_cell.length_a   1.000
_cell.length_b   1.000
_cell.length_c   1.000
_cell.angle_alpha   90.00
_cell.angle_beta   90.00
_cell.angle_gamma   90.00
#
_symmetry.space_group_name_H-M   'P 1'
#
loop_
_entity.id
_entity.type
_entity.pdbx_description
1 polymer ?
#
loop_
_entity_poly.entity_id
_entity_poly.type
_entity_poly.pdbx_seq_one_letter_code
_entity_poly.pdbx_strand_id
1 'polypeptide(L)'
;FHLVIPSLPGYGFSGKPTKPGWNPVSIAKAWATLMQRLGYTKYVAQGGDWGNAVSEVMALQQPPGLLGIHTNMAATVPPDVSKALSAGGPPPAGLSPEEKYAWDGLADFYKNGLGYANEMALRPQTLYGIVDSPVGLAGWILDHDIRSYHMIARVFDGKSEGLSRDDILDNITLYWLTNTAISSARLYWDTRHNLPAGGFFDARGVKLPVAVSAFAEEIYQAPKSWSEKAYVKLIHYNKFPKGTHFAAWEQPELFVGEMRASFKSLRSA
;
A
#
# COMPACT_ATOMS: atom_id res chain seq x y z
N PHE A 1 19.30 9.72 2.99
CA PHE A 1 18.77 9.13 1.77
C PHE A 1 18.65 10.21 0.71
N HIS A 2 18.88 9.90 -0.56
CA HIS A 2 18.30 10.68 -1.65
C HIS A 2 16.88 10.14 -1.85
N LEU A 3 15.89 11.01 -1.99
CA LEU A 3 14.48 10.61 -2.07
C LEU A 3 13.93 10.95 -3.45
N VAL A 4 13.32 9.95 -4.09
CA VAL A 4 12.53 10.10 -5.32
C VAL A 4 11.12 9.66 -4.96
N ILE A 5 10.16 10.58 -4.97
CA ILE A 5 8.79 10.35 -4.50
C ILE A 5 7.83 10.62 -5.66
N PRO A 6 7.68 9.67 -6.62
CA PRO A 6 6.86 9.88 -7.80
C PRO A 6 5.37 9.77 -7.46
N SER A 7 4.54 10.68 -8.00
CA SER A 7 3.10 10.44 -8.06
C SER A 7 2.81 9.31 -9.06
N LEU A 8 1.95 8.36 -8.69
CA LEU A 8 1.54 7.28 -9.59
C LEU A 8 0.88 7.84 -10.87
N PRO A 9 1.00 7.19 -12.04
CA PRO A 9 0.26 7.58 -13.23
C PRO A 9 -1.24 7.67 -12.95
N GLY A 10 -1.85 8.83 -13.24
CA GLY A 10 -3.25 9.11 -12.92
C GLY A 10 -3.52 9.70 -11.54
N TYR A 11 -2.49 9.93 -10.72
CA TYR A 11 -2.59 10.49 -9.37
C TYR A 11 -1.93 11.86 -9.27
N GLY A 12 -2.57 12.81 -8.58
CA GLY A 12 -2.01 14.13 -8.27
C GLY A 12 -1.45 14.85 -9.50
N PHE A 13 -0.18 15.24 -9.45
CA PHE A 13 0.47 15.98 -10.54
C PHE A 13 0.99 15.11 -11.69
N SER A 14 0.90 13.77 -11.57
CA SER A 14 1.25 12.88 -12.69
C SER A 14 0.20 12.93 -13.79
N GLY A 15 0.66 12.77 -15.04
CA GLY A 15 -0.23 12.73 -16.19
C GLY A 15 -1.32 11.66 -16.06
N LYS A 16 -2.53 11.96 -16.54
CA LYS A 16 -3.66 11.04 -16.57
C LYS A 16 -3.52 10.12 -17.79
N PRO A 17 -3.36 8.79 -17.63
CA PRO A 17 -3.31 7.89 -18.77
C PRO A 17 -4.52 8.02 -19.71
N THR A 18 -4.23 8.12 -21.00
CA THR A 18 -5.26 8.21 -22.06
C THR A 18 -5.64 6.85 -22.63
N LYS A 19 -4.92 5.79 -22.25
CA LYS A 19 -5.17 4.40 -22.65
C LYS A 19 -5.05 3.46 -21.45
N PRO A 20 -5.79 2.34 -21.43
CA PRO A 20 -5.61 1.27 -20.45
C PRO A 20 -4.18 0.70 -20.43
N GLY A 21 -3.85 -0.04 -19.38
CA GLY A 21 -2.59 -0.77 -19.23
C GLY A 21 -1.65 -0.21 -18.15
N TRP A 22 -2.13 0.69 -17.29
CA TRP A 22 -1.38 1.18 -16.14
C TRP A 22 -1.73 0.38 -14.90
N ASN A 23 -0.88 -0.59 -14.57
CA ASN A 23 -1.00 -1.51 -13.45
C ASN A 23 0.36 -1.65 -12.75
N PRO A 24 0.47 -2.34 -11.61
CA PRO A 24 1.74 -2.47 -10.89
C PRO A 24 2.93 -2.95 -11.76
N VAL A 25 2.69 -3.80 -12.77
CA VAL A 25 3.74 -4.31 -13.67
C VAL A 25 4.29 -3.21 -14.59
N SER A 26 3.42 -2.42 -15.22
CA SER A 26 3.86 -1.34 -16.11
C SER A 26 4.42 -0.16 -15.32
N ILE A 27 3.86 0.15 -14.14
CA ILE A 27 4.36 1.20 -13.25
C ILE A 27 5.75 0.85 -12.71
N ALA A 28 5.99 -0.39 -12.30
CA ALA A 28 7.32 -0.86 -11.86
C ALA A 28 8.40 -0.67 -12.94
N LYS A 29 8.07 -0.96 -14.20
CA LYS A 29 8.98 -0.71 -15.35
C LYS A 29 9.23 0.79 -15.55
N ALA A 30 8.19 1.61 -15.40
CA ALA A 30 8.32 3.06 -15.50
C ALA A 30 9.20 3.64 -14.38
N TRP A 31 9.06 3.15 -13.14
CA TRP A 31 9.90 3.56 -12.01
C TRP A 31 11.35 3.08 -12.18
N ALA A 32 11.59 1.87 -12.66
CA ALA A 32 12.95 1.41 -13.00
C ALA A 32 13.59 2.34 -14.05
N THR A 33 12.83 2.73 -15.08
CA THR A 33 13.28 3.68 -16.10
C THR A 33 13.54 5.07 -15.50
N LEU A 34 12.70 5.53 -14.56
CA LEU A 34 12.89 6.79 -13.85
C LEU A 34 14.22 6.79 -13.08
N MET A 35 14.49 5.74 -12.30
CA MET A 35 15.74 5.62 -11.55
C MET A 35 16.97 5.60 -12.45
N GLN A 36 16.90 4.91 -13.60
CA GLN A 36 17.94 4.93 -14.62
C GLN A 36 18.18 6.34 -15.17
N ARG A 37 17.12 7.08 -15.51
CA ARG A 37 17.23 8.45 -16.05
C ARG A 37 17.78 9.46 -15.04
N LEU A 38 17.51 9.24 -13.76
CA LEU A 38 18.08 10.03 -12.67
C LEU A 38 19.51 9.62 -12.31
N GLY A 39 20.06 8.57 -12.94
CA GLY A 39 21.44 8.12 -12.74
C GLY A 39 21.66 7.27 -11.49
N TYR A 40 20.60 6.77 -10.84
CA TYR A 40 20.74 5.91 -9.67
C TYR A 40 21.10 4.48 -10.06
N THR A 41 22.37 4.10 -9.87
CA THR A 41 22.88 2.75 -10.13
C THR A 41 22.81 1.81 -8.92
N LYS A 42 22.52 2.36 -7.74
CA LYS A 42 22.24 1.63 -6.49
C LYS A 42 21.09 2.34 -5.76
N TYR A 43 19.98 1.66 -5.56
CA TYR A 43 18.80 2.20 -4.89
C TYR A 43 18.00 1.10 -4.20
N VAL A 44 17.08 1.53 -3.34
CA VAL A 44 16.09 0.68 -2.67
C VAL A 44 14.71 1.22 -3.03
N ALA A 45 13.69 0.36 -3.00
CA ALA A 45 12.31 0.78 -3.20
C ALA A 45 11.53 0.68 -1.88
N GLN A 46 10.56 1.54 -1.69
CA GLN A 46 9.70 1.54 -0.51
C GLN A 46 8.26 1.81 -0.92
N GLY A 47 7.31 1.09 -0.31
CA GLY A 47 5.92 1.48 -0.39
C GLY A 47 4.99 0.72 0.55
N GLY A 48 3.87 1.34 0.88
CA GLY A 48 2.63 0.71 1.34
C GLY A 48 1.58 0.74 0.22
N ASP A 49 0.43 0.09 0.40
CA ASP A 49 -0.68 0.09 -0.56
C ASP A 49 -0.24 -0.22 -2.01
N TRP A 50 -0.72 0.52 -3.01
CA TRP A 50 -0.25 0.40 -4.38
C TRP A 50 1.26 0.60 -4.53
N GLY A 51 1.88 1.39 -3.65
CA GLY A 51 3.34 1.53 -3.57
C GLY A 51 4.03 0.21 -3.19
N ASN A 52 3.45 -0.59 -2.29
CA ASN A 52 3.94 -1.94 -2.00
C ASN A 52 3.77 -2.85 -3.21
N ALA A 53 2.58 -2.85 -3.83
CA ALA A 53 2.31 -3.67 -5.01
C ALA A 53 3.32 -3.37 -6.14
N VAL A 54 3.64 -2.09 -6.37
CA VAL A 54 4.65 -1.69 -7.35
C VAL A 54 6.06 -2.08 -6.89
N SER A 55 6.43 -1.86 -5.63
CA SER A 55 7.76 -2.17 -5.10
C SER A 55 8.07 -3.67 -5.10
N GLU A 56 7.12 -4.52 -4.74
CA GLU A 56 7.27 -5.96 -4.86
C GLU A 56 7.39 -6.41 -6.31
N VAL A 57 6.61 -5.82 -7.23
CA VAL A 57 6.73 -6.12 -8.65
C VAL A 57 8.09 -5.66 -9.20
N MET A 58 8.62 -4.53 -8.76
CA MET A 58 10.01 -4.15 -9.05
C MET A 58 10.98 -5.22 -8.52
N ALA A 59 10.79 -5.73 -7.30
CA ALA A 59 11.65 -6.75 -6.73
C ALA A 59 11.57 -8.10 -7.46
N LEU A 60 10.42 -8.44 -8.07
CA LEU A 60 10.28 -9.60 -8.95
C LEU A 60 10.97 -9.37 -10.31
N GLN A 61 10.85 -8.16 -10.86
CA GLN A 61 11.49 -7.77 -12.12
C GLN A 61 13.02 -7.64 -11.99
N GLN A 62 13.52 -7.37 -10.78
CA GLN A 62 14.95 -7.18 -10.47
C GLN A 62 15.65 -6.20 -11.43
N PRO A 63 15.13 -4.96 -11.60
CA PRO A 63 15.79 -3.97 -12.45
C PRO A 63 17.22 -3.70 -11.94
N PRO A 64 18.17 -3.40 -12.84
CA PRO A 64 19.53 -3.07 -12.45
C PRO A 64 19.58 -1.98 -11.38
N GLY A 65 20.39 -2.21 -10.34
CA GLY A 65 20.60 -1.27 -9.25
C GLY A 65 19.63 -1.37 -8.07
N LEU A 66 18.52 -2.12 -8.18
CA LEU A 66 17.62 -2.36 -7.04
C LEU A 66 18.26 -3.35 -6.05
N LEU A 67 18.61 -2.87 -4.86
CA LEU A 67 19.30 -3.64 -3.82
C LEU A 67 18.35 -4.38 -2.87
N GLY A 68 17.12 -3.90 -2.71
CA GLY A 68 16.13 -4.44 -1.79
C GLY A 68 14.92 -3.52 -1.66
N ILE A 69 13.90 -3.99 -0.96
CA ILE A 69 12.66 -3.25 -0.73
C ILE A 69 12.31 -3.16 0.75
N HIS A 70 11.56 -2.11 1.11
CA HIS A 70 10.87 -1.99 2.40
C HIS A 70 9.37 -1.86 2.16
N THR A 71 8.58 -2.48 3.02
CA THR A 71 7.11 -2.37 2.98
C THR A 71 6.53 -2.17 4.37
N ASN A 72 5.50 -1.32 4.42
CA ASN A 72 4.65 -1.15 5.60
C ASN A 72 3.24 -1.74 5.41
N MET A 73 3.00 -2.45 4.30
CA MET A 73 1.76 -3.16 4.00
C MET A 73 2.11 -4.42 3.19
N ALA A 74 2.82 -5.33 3.85
CA ALA A 74 3.47 -6.47 3.21
C ALA A 74 2.46 -7.43 2.58
N ALA A 75 2.80 -8.09 1.47
CA ALA A 75 1.99 -9.18 0.91
C ALA A 75 2.52 -10.53 1.44
N THR A 76 2.01 -10.93 2.60
CA THR A 76 2.53 -12.09 3.36
C THR A 76 1.50 -13.19 3.60
N VAL A 77 0.28 -13.05 3.09
CA VAL A 77 -0.82 -13.96 3.40
C VAL A 77 -0.53 -15.36 2.84
N PRO A 78 -0.55 -16.41 3.68
CA PRO A 78 -0.36 -17.78 3.25
C PRO A 78 -1.48 -18.27 2.30
N PRO A 79 -1.20 -19.20 1.36
CA PRO A 79 -2.20 -19.66 0.39
C PRO A 79 -3.47 -20.28 0.99
N ASP A 80 -3.34 -21.03 2.09
CA ASP A 80 -4.47 -21.65 2.80
C ASP A 80 -5.35 -20.59 3.48
N VAL A 81 -4.73 -19.58 4.09
CA VAL A 81 -5.42 -18.40 4.64
C VAL A 81 -6.14 -17.63 3.54
N SER A 82 -5.45 -17.30 2.44
CA SER A 82 -6.03 -16.57 1.30
C SER A 82 -7.22 -17.29 0.69
N LYS A 83 -7.11 -18.62 0.50
CA LYS A 83 -8.20 -19.48 0.01
C LYS A 83 -9.40 -19.47 0.96
N ALA A 84 -9.17 -19.59 2.27
CA ALA A 84 -10.25 -19.60 3.25
C ALA A 84 -10.98 -18.25 3.32
N LEU A 85 -10.23 -17.13 3.32
CA LEU A 85 -10.80 -15.77 3.26
C LEU A 85 -11.64 -15.56 2.01
N SER A 86 -11.11 -15.94 0.84
CA SER A 86 -11.80 -15.81 -0.45
C SER A 86 -13.09 -16.61 -0.53
N ALA A 87 -13.18 -17.72 0.20
CA ALA A 87 -14.37 -18.56 0.29
C ALA A 87 -15.37 -18.09 1.37
N GLY A 88 -15.05 -17.05 2.15
CA GLY A 88 -15.82 -16.67 3.34
C GLY A 88 -15.84 -17.77 4.42
N GLY A 89 -14.81 -18.62 4.42
CA GLY A 89 -14.70 -19.77 5.31
C GLY A 89 -14.15 -19.42 6.70
N PRO A 90 -14.12 -20.39 7.63
CA PRO A 90 -13.51 -20.22 8.94
C PRO A 90 -11.99 -20.08 8.85
N PRO A 91 -11.32 -19.52 9.89
CA PRO A 91 -9.87 -19.50 9.96
C PRO A 91 -9.28 -20.92 9.89
N PRO A 92 -8.15 -21.13 9.19
CA PRO A 92 -7.39 -22.37 9.29
C PRO A 92 -7.08 -22.73 10.74
N ALA A 93 -7.00 -24.03 11.04
CA ALA A 93 -6.63 -24.49 12.37
C ALA A 93 -5.14 -24.16 12.66
N GLY A 94 -4.83 -23.90 13.93
CA GLY A 94 -3.44 -23.72 14.37
C GLY A 94 -2.83 -22.34 14.15
N LEU A 95 -3.63 -21.32 13.78
CA LEU A 95 -3.16 -19.93 13.80
C LEU A 95 -2.75 -19.54 15.23
N SER A 96 -1.54 -19.01 15.37
CA SER A 96 -1.09 -18.36 16.61
C SER A 96 -1.95 -17.12 16.91
N PRO A 97 -1.90 -16.56 18.15
CA PRO A 97 -2.66 -15.35 18.47
C PRO A 97 -2.38 -14.17 17.52
N GLU A 98 -1.14 -13.99 17.08
CA GLU A 98 -0.78 -12.93 16.12
C GLU A 98 -1.36 -13.19 14.73
N GLU A 99 -1.32 -14.44 14.27
CA GLU A 99 -1.88 -14.82 12.97
C GLU A 99 -3.41 -14.80 12.99
N LYS A 100 -4.02 -15.08 14.14
CA LYS A 100 -5.46 -14.93 14.35
C LYS A 100 -5.88 -13.45 14.31
N TYR A 101 -5.10 -12.57 14.92
CA TYR A 101 -5.33 -11.12 14.84
C TYR A 101 -5.24 -10.62 13.39
N ALA A 102 -4.22 -11.04 12.65
CA ALA A 102 -4.09 -10.74 11.23
C ALA A 102 -5.27 -11.30 10.39
N TRP A 103 -5.68 -12.54 10.66
CA TRP A 103 -6.87 -13.14 10.06
C TRP A 103 -8.12 -12.29 10.30
N ASP A 104 -8.36 -11.85 11.55
CA ASP A 104 -9.56 -11.10 11.90
C ASP A 104 -9.60 -9.73 11.22
N GLY A 105 -8.45 -9.05 11.13
CA GLY A 105 -8.31 -7.82 10.35
C GLY A 105 -8.64 -8.01 8.87
N LEU A 106 -8.07 -9.05 8.24
CA LEU A 106 -8.36 -9.39 6.84
C LEU A 106 -9.81 -9.80 6.62
N ALA A 107 -10.38 -10.64 7.48
CA ALA A 107 -11.75 -11.11 7.36
C ALA A 107 -12.76 -9.96 7.46
N ASP A 108 -12.53 -9.02 8.40
CA ASP A 108 -13.30 -7.79 8.51
C ASP A 108 -13.15 -6.91 7.26
N PHE A 109 -11.93 -6.71 6.77
CA PHE A 109 -11.67 -5.93 5.57
C PHE A 109 -12.34 -6.52 4.32
N TYR A 110 -12.23 -7.83 4.08
CA TYR A 110 -12.89 -8.49 2.95
C TYR A 110 -14.42 -8.45 3.05
N LYS A 111 -14.96 -8.47 4.27
CA LYS A 111 -16.42 -8.41 4.50
C LYS A 111 -16.98 -7.00 4.38
N ASN A 112 -16.27 -5.99 4.91
CA ASN A 112 -16.82 -4.65 5.14
C ASN A 112 -16.04 -3.53 4.42
N GLY A 113 -14.75 -3.69 4.15
CA GLY A 113 -13.86 -2.61 3.69
C GLY A 113 -13.62 -2.50 2.18
N LEU A 114 -14.08 -3.47 1.37
CA LEU A 114 -13.79 -3.50 -0.07
C LEU A 114 -14.74 -2.68 -0.95
N GLY A 115 -15.70 -1.95 -0.38
CA GLY A 115 -16.72 -1.22 -1.15
C GLY A 115 -16.11 -0.26 -2.18
N TYR A 116 -15.22 0.63 -1.74
CA TYR A 116 -14.57 1.61 -2.62
C TYR A 116 -13.74 0.93 -3.72
N ALA A 117 -12.94 -0.08 -3.36
CA ALA A 117 -12.06 -0.78 -4.28
C ALA A 117 -12.85 -1.57 -5.33
N ASN A 118 -13.99 -2.15 -4.96
CA ASN A 118 -14.87 -2.86 -5.88
C ASN A 118 -15.47 -1.91 -6.93
N GLU A 119 -15.98 -0.76 -6.51
CA GLU A 119 -16.52 0.25 -7.44
C GLU A 119 -15.42 0.77 -8.38
N MET A 120 -14.24 1.09 -7.85
CA MET A 120 -13.10 1.55 -8.65
C MET A 120 -12.58 0.46 -9.60
N ALA A 121 -12.62 -0.81 -9.20
CA ALA A 121 -12.17 -1.92 -10.04
C ALA A 121 -13.18 -2.33 -11.12
N LEU A 122 -14.47 -2.06 -10.92
CA LEU A 122 -15.55 -2.47 -11.82
C LEU A 122 -16.09 -1.35 -12.68
N ARG A 123 -16.21 -0.12 -12.17
CA ARG A 123 -16.87 1.00 -12.84
C ARG A 123 -16.24 2.35 -12.46
N PRO A 124 -14.91 2.53 -12.57
CA PRO A 124 -14.24 3.74 -12.09
C PRO A 124 -14.77 5.03 -12.72
N GLN A 125 -15.26 4.96 -13.96
CA GLN A 125 -15.77 6.13 -14.67
C GLN A 125 -17.14 6.60 -14.16
N THR A 126 -17.93 5.73 -13.51
CA THR A 126 -19.25 6.08 -12.95
C THR A 126 -19.14 7.03 -11.76
N LEU A 127 -17.96 7.14 -11.15
CA LEU A 127 -17.64 8.04 -10.03
C LEU A 127 -17.61 9.53 -10.43
N TYR A 128 -18.37 9.98 -11.44
CA TYR A 128 -18.47 11.41 -11.79
C TYR A 128 -18.97 12.27 -10.63
N GLY A 129 -19.82 11.72 -9.76
CA GLY A 129 -20.33 12.46 -8.59
C GLY A 129 -19.25 12.94 -7.63
N ILE A 130 -18.14 12.20 -7.46
CA ILE A 130 -17.07 12.60 -6.53
C ILE A 130 -16.13 13.63 -7.13
N VAL A 131 -16.16 13.88 -8.45
CA VAL A 131 -15.39 14.96 -9.09
C VAL A 131 -16.22 16.22 -9.33
N ASP A 132 -17.53 16.14 -9.16
CA ASP A 132 -18.47 17.28 -9.27
C ASP A 132 -18.82 17.90 -7.90
N SER A 133 -18.46 17.22 -6.80
CA SER A 133 -18.73 17.67 -5.43
C SER A 133 -17.48 17.54 -4.56
N PRO A 134 -16.92 18.64 -4.01
CA PRO A 134 -15.76 18.56 -3.12
C PRO A 134 -16.10 17.85 -1.80
N VAL A 135 -17.35 17.96 -1.32
CA VAL A 135 -17.83 17.19 -0.15
C VAL A 135 -17.97 15.71 -0.50
N GLY A 136 -18.44 15.39 -1.71
CA GLY A 136 -18.49 14.02 -2.22
C GLY A 136 -17.10 13.40 -2.32
N LEU A 137 -16.11 14.15 -2.83
CA LEU A 137 -14.71 13.73 -2.87
C LEU A 137 -14.15 13.48 -1.46
N ALA A 138 -14.36 14.44 -0.55
CA ALA A 138 -13.89 14.34 0.82
C ALA A 138 -14.45 13.09 1.50
N GLY A 139 -15.78 12.88 1.42
CA GLY A 139 -16.42 11.68 1.97
C GLY A 139 -15.82 10.38 1.40
N TRP A 140 -15.57 10.34 0.09
CA TRP A 140 -14.98 9.16 -0.58
C TRP A 140 -13.53 8.88 -0.14
N ILE A 141 -12.71 9.93 0.05
CA ILE A 141 -11.30 9.77 0.46
C ILE A 141 -11.17 9.43 1.95
N LEU A 142 -12.01 10.03 2.80
CA LEU A 142 -11.95 9.83 4.25
C LEU A 142 -12.34 8.39 4.64
N ASP A 143 -13.31 7.80 3.95
CA ASP A 143 -13.84 6.44 4.22
C ASP A 143 -13.05 5.33 3.49
N HIS A 144 -11.72 5.44 3.46
CA HIS A 144 -10.85 4.46 2.78
C HIS A 144 -10.77 3.12 3.53
N ASP A 145 -10.51 3.18 4.83
CA ASP A 145 -10.56 2.05 5.75
C ASP A 145 -11.00 2.52 7.15
N ILE A 146 -11.63 1.64 7.91
CA ILE A 146 -12.29 2.02 9.17
C ILE A 146 -11.32 2.48 10.26
N ARG A 147 -10.09 1.96 10.28
CA ARG A 147 -9.10 2.27 11.33
C ARG A 147 -8.49 3.64 11.07
N SER A 148 -8.08 3.91 9.83
CA SER A 148 -7.62 5.23 9.42
C SER A 148 -8.75 6.26 9.49
N TYR A 149 -9.99 5.91 9.14
CA TYR A 149 -11.14 6.79 9.31
C TYR A 149 -11.35 7.19 10.77
N HIS A 150 -11.28 6.24 11.71
CA HIS A 150 -11.37 6.57 13.14
C HIS A 150 -10.23 7.48 13.61
N MET A 151 -9.00 7.25 13.14
CA MET A 151 -7.87 8.13 13.43
C MET A 151 -8.12 9.55 12.90
N ILE A 152 -8.55 9.67 11.64
CA ILE A 152 -8.90 10.95 11.02
C ILE A 152 -10.04 11.65 11.78
N ALA A 153 -11.11 10.93 12.13
CA ALA A 153 -12.22 11.48 12.90
C ALA A 153 -11.76 12.08 14.23
N ARG A 154 -10.86 11.39 14.95
CA ARG A 154 -10.25 11.90 16.18
C ARG A 154 -9.44 13.18 15.95
N VAL A 155 -8.73 13.30 14.82
CA VAL A 155 -8.04 14.55 14.43
C VAL A 155 -9.03 15.70 14.22
N PHE A 156 -10.17 15.44 13.57
CA PHE A 156 -11.22 16.45 13.39
C PHE A 156 -11.91 16.85 14.71
N ASP A 157 -11.99 15.93 15.67
CA ASP A 157 -12.44 16.18 17.05
C ASP A 157 -11.39 16.87 17.93
N GLY A 158 -10.23 17.25 17.37
CA GLY A 158 -9.16 17.97 18.06
C GLY A 158 -8.24 17.10 18.91
N LYS A 159 -8.22 15.78 18.71
CA LYS A 159 -7.21 14.88 19.30
C LYS A 159 -5.91 14.91 18.47
N SER A 160 -4.80 14.58 19.11
CA SER A 160 -3.50 14.47 18.45
C SER A 160 -3.22 13.03 18.05
N GLU A 161 -3.10 12.77 16.75
CA GLU A 161 -2.82 11.45 16.16
C GLU A 161 -1.58 11.48 15.25
N GLY A 162 -0.77 12.54 15.28
CA GLY A 162 0.37 12.73 14.38
C GLY A 162 0.02 13.42 13.05
N LEU A 163 -1.27 13.62 12.77
CA LEU A 163 -1.79 14.43 11.66
C LEU A 163 -2.57 15.64 12.17
N SER A 164 -2.58 16.70 11.38
CA SER A 164 -3.47 17.84 11.53
C SER A 164 -4.66 17.76 10.57
N ARG A 165 -5.69 18.58 10.81
CA ARG A 165 -6.81 18.72 9.86
C ARG A 165 -6.34 19.26 8.51
N ASP A 166 -5.35 20.15 8.51
CA ASP A 166 -4.82 20.77 7.29
C ASP A 166 -4.07 19.75 6.45
N ASP A 167 -3.30 18.83 7.07
CA ASP A 167 -2.68 17.72 6.34
C ASP A 167 -3.75 16.95 5.52
N ILE A 168 -4.87 16.60 6.18
CA ILE A 168 -5.93 15.80 5.57
C ILE A 168 -6.64 16.58 4.45
N LEU A 169 -6.90 17.86 4.67
CA LEU A 169 -7.49 18.75 3.68
C LEU A 169 -6.55 19.00 2.50
N ASP A 170 -5.24 19.07 2.71
CA ASP A 170 -4.25 19.21 1.64
C ASP A 170 -4.26 17.99 0.72
N ASN A 171 -4.33 16.78 1.26
CA ASN A 171 -4.45 15.56 0.46
C ASN A 171 -5.75 15.57 -0.37
N ILE A 172 -6.90 15.90 0.24
CA ILE A 172 -8.19 16.00 -0.49
C ILE A 172 -8.13 17.09 -1.57
N THR A 173 -7.55 18.25 -1.23
CA THR A 173 -7.41 19.41 -2.12
C THR A 173 -6.52 19.08 -3.31
N LEU A 174 -5.45 18.30 -3.12
CA LEU A 174 -4.61 17.80 -4.21
C LEU A 174 -5.45 17.03 -5.23
N TYR A 175 -6.27 16.07 -4.79
CA TYR A 175 -7.14 15.29 -5.69
C TYR A 175 -8.20 16.16 -6.37
N TRP A 176 -8.76 17.13 -5.65
CA TRP A 176 -9.74 18.07 -6.18
C TRP A 176 -9.16 18.94 -7.29
N LEU A 177 -8.09 19.67 -7.00
CA LEU A 177 -7.49 20.64 -7.91
C LEU A 177 -6.84 20.01 -9.13
N THR A 178 -6.34 18.78 -9.01
CA THR A 178 -5.80 18.02 -10.15
C THR A 178 -6.89 17.23 -10.89
N ASN A 179 -8.10 17.15 -10.33
CA ASN A 179 -9.22 16.37 -10.81
C ASN A 179 -8.81 14.92 -11.13
N THR A 180 -8.14 14.27 -10.16
CA THR A 180 -7.55 12.93 -10.35
C THR A 180 -8.30 11.78 -9.70
N ALA A 181 -9.43 12.02 -9.02
CA ALA A 181 -10.15 10.95 -8.32
C ALA A 181 -10.59 9.81 -9.27
N ILE A 182 -11.07 10.15 -10.47
CA ILE A 182 -11.43 9.13 -11.47
C ILE A 182 -10.19 8.53 -12.15
N SER A 183 -9.16 9.34 -12.46
CA SER A 183 -7.99 8.80 -13.13
C SER A 183 -7.18 7.87 -12.24
N SER A 184 -7.13 8.11 -10.93
CA SER A 184 -6.51 7.20 -9.96
C SER A 184 -7.29 5.89 -9.85
N ALA A 185 -8.63 5.95 -9.89
CA ALA A 185 -9.48 4.76 -9.86
C ALA A 185 -9.22 3.77 -11.00
N ARG A 186 -8.74 4.24 -12.15
CA ARG A 186 -8.43 3.38 -13.31
C ARG A 186 -7.32 2.38 -13.03
N LEU A 187 -6.43 2.62 -12.05
CA LEU A 187 -5.42 1.64 -11.61
C LEU A 187 -6.08 0.36 -11.09
N TYR A 188 -7.19 0.48 -10.36
CA TYR A 188 -7.95 -0.67 -9.84
C TYR A 188 -8.55 -1.49 -10.99
N TRP A 189 -9.17 -0.81 -11.95
CA TRP A 189 -9.72 -1.43 -13.15
C TRP A 189 -8.63 -2.14 -13.96
N ASP A 190 -7.53 -1.46 -14.25
CA ASP A 190 -6.43 -2.00 -15.06
C ASP A 190 -5.75 -3.20 -14.37
N THR A 191 -5.63 -3.18 -13.05
CA THR A 191 -5.11 -4.31 -12.27
C THR A 191 -6.07 -5.50 -12.36
N ARG A 192 -7.38 -5.28 -12.13
CA ARG A 192 -8.38 -6.35 -12.14
C ARG A 192 -8.53 -7.03 -13.52
N HIS A 193 -8.42 -6.27 -14.60
CA HIS A 193 -8.71 -6.78 -15.94
C HIS A 193 -7.49 -7.25 -16.73
N ASN A 194 -6.28 -6.80 -16.36
CA ASN A 194 -5.06 -7.10 -17.13
C ASN A 194 -4.02 -7.93 -16.37
N LEU A 195 -4.27 -8.31 -15.11
CA LEU A 195 -3.41 -9.20 -14.34
C LEU A 195 -4.13 -10.51 -14.01
N PRO A 196 -3.38 -11.62 -13.82
CA PRO A 196 -3.95 -12.87 -13.35
C PRO A 196 -4.68 -12.70 -12.02
N ALA A 197 -5.68 -13.55 -11.78
CA ALA A 197 -6.36 -13.59 -10.48
C ALA A 197 -5.36 -13.94 -9.36
N GLY A 198 -5.50 -13.24 -8.24
CA GLY A 198 -4.69 -13.41 -7.03
C GLY A 198 -5.09 -12.37 -5.98
N GLY A 199 -4.83 -12.67 -4.71
CA GLY A 199 -5.08 -11.75 -3.61
C GLY A 199 -4.08 -10.60 -3.59
N PHE A 200 -4.53 -9.41 -3.19
CA PHE A 200 -3.65 -8.24 -3.05
C PHE A 200 -2.53 -8.47 -2.04
N PHE A 201 -2.81 -9.29 -1.02
CA PHE A 201 -1.91 -9.60 0.09
C PHE A 201 -1.20 -10.96 -0.03
N ASP A 202 -1.39 -11.67 -1.14
CA ASP A 202 -0.78 -12.99 -1.34
C ASP A 202 0.75 -12.88 -1.48
N ALA A 203 1.48 -13.80 -0.86
CA ALA A 203 2.92 -13.89 -1.01
C ALA A 203 3.34 -14.13 -2.47
N ARG A 204 4.25 -13.30 -2.99
CA ARG A 204 4.65 -13.31 -4.42
C ARG A 204 5.98 -14.00 -4.73
N GLY A 205 6.72 -14.45 -3.71
CA GLY A 205 8.01 -15.13 -3.91
C GLY A 205 9.18 -14.20 -4.26
N VAL A 206 9.23 -13.01 -3.65
CA VAL A 206 10.33 -12.05 -3.83
C VAL A 206 11.67 -12.65 -3.35
N LYS A 207 12.72 -12.53 -4.19
CA LYS A 207 14.07 -13.08 -3.92
C LYS A 207 15.11 -12.05 -3.50
N LEU A 208 14.79 -10.76 -3.64
CA LEU A 208 15.62 -9.66 -3.15
C LEU A 208 15.47 -9.51 -1.63
N PRO A 209 16.43 -8.83 -0.97
CA PRO A 209 16.27 -8.41 0.42
C PRO A 209 14.96 -7.62 0.64
N VAL A 210 14.20 -8.00 1.66
CA VAL A 210 12.94 -7.35 2.05
C VAL A 210 13.01 -6.93 3.51
N ALA A 211 12.52 -5.73 3.82
CA ALA A 211 12.27 -5.28 5.17
C ALA A 211 10.78 -5.00 5.38
N VAL A 212 10.27 -5.31 6.57
CA VAL A 212 8.84 -5.16 6.91
C VAL A 212 8.69 -4.34 8.19
N SER A 213 7.83 -3.33 8.16
CA SER A 213 7.35 -2.63 9.36
C SER A 213 5.84 -2.85 9.51
N ALA A 214 5.43 -3.66 10.49
CA ALA A 214 4.05 -4.06 10.71
C ALA A 214 3.38 -3.14 11.76
N PHE A 215 2.56 -2.20 11.31
CA PHE A 215 1.82 -1.27 12.18
C PHE A 215 0.50 -1.91 12.66
N ALA A 216 0.05 -1.54 13.87
CA ALA A 216 -1.04 -2.25 14.57
C ALA A 216 -2.40 -2.11 13.87
N GLU A 217 -2.69 -0.92 13.35
CA GLU A 217 -3.99 -0.55 12.80
C GLU A 217 -3.96 -0.43 11.27
N GLU A 218 -2.95 -1.00 10.60
CA GLU A 218 -3.02 -1.33 9.18
C GLU A 218 -4.17 -2.32 8.90
N ILE A 219 -4.61 -2.47 7.65
CA ILE A 219 -5.66 -3.43 7.23
C ILE A 219 -5.45 -4.80 7.86
N TYR A 220 -4.21 -5.25 7.91
CA TYR A 220 -3.78 -6.28 8.84
C TYR A 220 -2.34 -6.04 9.28
N GLN A 221 -2.05 -6.31 10.55
CA GLN A 221 -0.69 -6.30 11.04
C GLN A 221 0.02 -7.60 10.62
N ALA A 222 0.86 -7.52 9.58
CA ALA A 222 1.58 -8.68 9.05
C ALA A 222 2.37 -9.43 10.14
N PRO A 223 2.01 -10.69 10.48
CA PRO A 223 2.73 -11.45 11.49
C PRO A 223 4.17 -11.75 11.04
N LYS A 224 5.08 -11.88 12.01
CA LYS A 224 6.48 -12.23 11.73
C LYS A 224 6.58 -13.60 11.04
N SER A 225 5.81 -14.57 11.52
CA SER A 225 5.78 -15.95 10.99
C SER A 225 5.36 -15.99 9.51
N TRP A 226 4.41 -15.16 9.10
CA TRP A 226 3.99 -15.03 7.71
C TRP A 226 5.05 -14.33 6.88
N SER A 227 5.65 -13.27 7.42
CA SER A 227 6.72 -12.50 6.76
C SER A 227 7.96 -13.35 6.48
N GLU A 228 8.39 -14.18 7.43
CA GLU A 228 9.53 -15.10 7.28
C GLU A 228 9.27 -16.18 6.20
N LYS A 229 8.01 -16.65 6.09
CA LYS A 229 7.61 -17.61 5.04
C LYS A 229 7.53 -16.94 3.66
N ALA A 230 7.02 -15.72 3.58
CA ALA A 230 6.81 -14.99 2.33
C ALA A 230 8.11 -14.45 1.73
N TYR A 231 9.06 -14.03 2.58
CA TYR A 231 10.29 -13.36 2.15
C TYR A 231 11.54 -14.15 2.58
N VAL A 232 12.09 -14.92 1.64
CA VAL A 232 13.29 -15.76 1.86
C VAL A 232 14.54 -14.99 2.29
N LYS A 233 14.57 -13.67 2.07
CA LYS A 233 15.63 -12.74 2.53
C LYS A 233 15.04 -11.59 3.32
N LEU A 234 14.33 -11.90 4.40
CA LEU A 234 13.84 -10.89 5.35
C LEU A 234 15.02 -10.31 6.15
N ILE A 235 15.48 -9.11 5.77
CA ILE A 235 16.67 -8.47 6.37
C ILE A 235 16.34 -7.62 7.61
N HIS A 236 15.09 -7.22 7.77
CA HIS A 236 14.59 -6.48 8.92
C HIS A 236 13.10 -6.73 9.09
N TYR A 237 12.66 -6.88 10.32
CA TYR A 237 11.25 -6.94 10.68
C TYR A 237 11.06 -6.21 11.99
N ASN A 238 10.06 -5.34 12.05
CA ASN A 238 9.62 -4.75 13.29
C ASN A 238 8.09 -4.67 13.34
N LYS A 239 7.55 -4.72 14.56
CA LYS A 239 6.11 -4.68 14.83
C LYS A 239 5.83 -3.56 15.83
N PHE A 240 4.86 -2.70 15.51
CA PHE A 240 4.50 -1.55 16.34
C PHE A 240 3.12 -1.69 16.96
N PRO A 241 2.89 -1.20 18.19
CA PRO A 241 1.59 -1.26 18.85
C PRO A 241 0.62 -0.13 18.41
N LYS A 242 1.03 0.72 17.47
CA LYS A 242 0.25 1.85 16.94
C LYS A 242 0.60 2.09 15.47
N GLY A 243 -0.14 2.97 14.80
CA GLY A 243 0.01 3.30 13.39
C GLY A 243 -1.04 2.60 12.53
N THR A 244 -1.65 3.36 11.63
CA THR A 244 -2.67 2.96 10.66
C THR A 244 -2.06 2.70 9.28
N HIS A 245 -2.90 2.64 8.26
CA HIS A 245 -2.53 2.51 6.84
C HIS A 245 -1.54 3.60 6.38
N PHE A 246 -1.67 4.81 6.94
CA PHE A 246 -0.86 5.96 6.57
C PHE A 246 0.43 6.09 7.39
N ALA A 247 1.20 5.00 7.53
CA ALA A 247 2.34 4.88 8.44
C ALA A 247 3.35 6.05 8.39
N ALA A 248 3.78 6.47 7.19
CA ALA A 248 4.74 7.56 7.03
C ALA A 248 4.17 8.94 7.38
N TRP A 249 2.85 9.09 7.25
CA TRP A 249 2.14 10.33 7.48
C TRP A 249 1.79 10.48 8.96
N GLU A 250 1.24 9.43 9.57
CA GLU A 250 0.80 9.42 10.97
C GLU A 250 1.95 9.21 11.97
N GLN A 251 2.93 8.35 11.63
CA GLN A 251 4.02 7.97 12.53
C GLN A 251 5.40 8.28 11.91
N PRO A 252 5.69 9.55 11.54
CA PRO A 252 6.85 9.90 10.73
C PRO A 252 8.19 9.53 11.41
N GLU A 253 8.32 9.71 12.73
CA GLU A 253 9.55 9.36 13.44
C GLU A 253 9.81 7.86 13.46
N LEU A 254 8.76 7.06 13.70
CA LEU A 254 8.85 5.60 13.66
C LEU A 254 9.22 5.14 12.25
N PHE A 255 8.53 5.67 11.24
CA PHE A 255 8.78 5.34 9.85
C PHE A 255 10.21 5.69 9.42
N VAL A 256 10.71 6.88 9.77
CA VAL A 256 12.10 7.29 9.49
C VAL A 256 13.11 6.38 10.20
N GLY A 257 12.85 6.00 11.46
CA GLY A 257 13.65 5.05 12.22
C GLY A 257 13.76 3.70 11.51
N GLU A 258 12.62 3.18 11.07
CA GLU A 258 12.53 1.92 10.34
C GLU A 258 13.25 1.96 9.00
N MET A 259 13.13 3.04 8.23
CA MET A 259 13.86 3.21 6.97
C MET A 259 15.38 3.16 7.17
N ARG A 260 15.87 3.82 8.23
CA ARG A 260 17.30 3.81 8.58
C ARG A 260 17.78 2.43 9.03
N ALA A 261 16.98 1.72 9.81
CA ALA A 261 17.30 0.37 10.29
C ALA A 261 17.27 -0.66 9.16
N SER A 262 16.18 -0.68 8.39
CA SER A 262 15.90 -1.62 7.30
C SER A 262 17.03 -1.73 6.29
N PHE A 263 17.59 -0.59 5.87
CA PHE A 263 18.62 -0.56 4.83
C PHE A 263 20.04 -0.42 5.35
N LYS A 264 20.25 -0.52 6.67
CA LYS A 264 21.59 -0.41 7.28
C LYS A 264 22.54 -1.48 6.73
N SER A 265 22.05 -2.72 6.56
CA SER A 265 22.84 -3.85 6.06
C SER A 265 23.18 -3.75 4.56
N LEU A 266 22.44 -2.96 3.79
CA LEU A 266 22.63 -2.81 2.33
C LEU A 266 23.61 -1.69 1.95
N ARG A 267 24.14 -0.93 2.91
CA ARG A 267 25.06 0.20 2.63
C ARG A 267 26.42 -0.23 2.08
N SER A 268 26.83 -1.45 2.38
CA SER A 268 28.12 -2.02 1.96
C SER A 268 28.02 -2.93 0.73
N ALA A 269 26.82 -3.07 0.15
CA ALA A 269 26.56 -3.84 -1.07
C ALA A 269 26.96 -3.06 -2.33
#